data_AF-A0A8T4J7C2-F1
#
_entry.id   AF-A0A8T4J7C2-F1
#
_cell.length_a   1.000
_cell.length_b   1.000
_cell.length_c   1.000
_cell.angle_alpha   90.00
_cell.angle_beta   90.00
_cell.angle_gamma   90.00
#
_symmetry.space_group_name_H-M   'P 1'
#
loop_
_entity.id
_entity.type
_entity.pdbx_description
1 polymer ?
#
loop_
_entity_poly.entity_id
_entity_poly.type
_entity_poly.pdbx_seq_one_letter_code
_entity_poly.pdbx_strand_id
1 'polypeptide(L)' 'EEYEKGHLPGAVYVDLETELAAPAREGTGRHPLPGLETFTAAMRRAGVTQEGPVVVYDGGQSAVQHPYVGMA' A
#
# COMPACT_ATOMS: atom_id res chain seq x y z
N GLU A 1 -12.68 -1.75 -2.96
CA GLU A 1 -13.89 -1.17 -3.60
C GLU A 1 -13.59 0.00 -4.55
N GLU A 2 -12.98 1.12 -4.12
CA GLU A 2 -12.72 2.25 -5.03
C GLU A 2 -11.78 1.90 -6.20
N TYR A 3 -10.70 1.16 -5.93
CA TYR A 3 -9.82 0.61 -6.96
C TYR A 3 -10.56 -0.09 -8.09
N GLU A 4 -11.48 -0.99 -7.73
CA GLU A 4 -12.24 -1.80 -8.67
C GLU A 4 -13.20 -0.95 -9.52
N LYS A 5 -13.61 0.21 -9.03
CA LYS A 5 -14.41 1.19 -9.78
C LYS A 5 -13.58 1.93 -10.83
N GLY A 6 -12.27 2.03 -10.64
CA GLY A 6 -11.35 2.63 -11.60
C GLY A 6 -9.97 2.87 -11.00
N HIS A 7 -8.94 2.47 -11.74
CA HIS A 7 -7.54 2.65 -11.36
C HIS A 7 -6.68 2.89 -12.59
N LEU A 8 -5.46 3.39 -12.39
CA LEU A 8 -4.49 3.55 -13.48
C LEU A 8 -4.15 2.17 -14.09
N PRO A 9 -3.98 2.07 -15.42
CA PRO A 9 -3.55 0.82 -16.06
C PRO A 9 -2.23 0.33 -15.46
N GLY A 10 -2.13 -0.97 -15.16
CA GLY A 10 -0.93 -1.57 -14.55
C GLY A 10 -0.77 -1.32 -13.05
N ALA A 11 -1.66 -0.56 -12.42
CA ALA A 11 -1.66 -0.44 -10.96
C ALA A 11 -1.95 -1.77 -10.27
N VAL A 12 -1.49 -1.90 -9.03
CA VAL A 12 -1.79 -3.02 -8.13
C VAL A 12 -2.25 -2.47 -6.78
N TYR A 13 -3.33 -3.02 -6.25
CA TYR A 13 -3.77 -2.65 -4.92
C TYR A 13 -2.90 -3.29 -3.82
N VAL A 14 -2.53 -2.46 -2.84
CA VAL A 14 -1.90 -2.86 -1.58
C VAL A 14 -2.69 -2.26 -0.44
N ASP A 15 -3.13 -3.10 0.49
CA ASP A 15 -4.02 -2.72 1.58
C ASP A 15 -3.24 -1.96 2.68
N LEU A 16 -3.67 -0.75 3.02
CA LEU A 16 -3.00 0.03 4.06
C LEU A 16 -3.05 -0.64 5.42
N GLU A 17 -4.23 -1.09 5.81
CA GLU A 17 -4.51 -1.51 7.17
C GLU A 17 -3.81 -2.81 7.51
N THR A 18 -3.59 -3.67 6.52
CA THR A 18 -3.09 -5.04 6.72
C THR A 18 -1.73 -5.32 6.10
N GLU A 19 -1.33 -4.60 5.04
CA GLU A 19 -0.06 -4.84 4.34
C GLU A 19 0.96 -3.72 4.55
N LEU A 20 0.50 -2.47 4.72
CA LEU A 20 1.36 -1.31 4.97
C LEU A 20 1.32 -0.80 6.41
N ALA A 21 0.55 -1.46 7.28
CA ALA A 21 0.45 -1.14 8.69
C ALA A 21 0.42 -2.40 9.55
N ALA A 22 0.94 -2.28 10.77
CA ALA A 22 0.68 -3.23 11.84
C ALA A 22 -0.57 -2.80 12.64
N PRO A 23 -1.18 -3.72 13.44
CA PRO A 23 -2.22 -3.33 14.38
C PRO A 23 -1.74 -2.25 15.36
N ALA A 24 -2.56 -1.21 15.52
CA ALA A 24 -2.30 -0.15 16.49
C ALA A 24 -2.30 -0.71 17.92
N ARG A 25 -1.39 -0.19 18.76
CA ARG A 25 -1.31 -0.49 20.18
C ARG A 25 -1.03 0.78 20.98
N GLU A 26 -1.14 0.70 22.29
CA GLU A 26 -0.82 1.84 23.16
C GLU A 26 0.63 2.31 22.89
N GLY A 27 0.80 3.63 22.77
CA GLY A 27 2.09 4.25 22.47
C GLY A 27 2.51 4.22 21.00
N THR A 28 1.68 3.76 20.07
CA THR A 28 1.96 3.86 18.62
C THR A 28 1.06 4.87 17.91
N GLY A 29 1.45 5.28 16.70
CA GLY A 29 0.57 6.01 15.78
C GLY A 29 -0.59 5.15 15.26
N ARG A 30 -1.45 5.75 14.43
CA ARG A 30 -2.65 5.08 13.85
C ARG A 30 -2.30 3.94 12.86
N HIS A 31 -1.18 4.05 12.15
CA HIS A 31 -0.66 3.02 11.25
C HIS A 31 0.83 2.81 11.54
N PRO A 32 1.18 2.03 12.57
CA PRO A 32 2.57 1.66 12.84
C PRO A 32 3.14 0.86 11.68
N LEU A 33 4.46 0.90 11.49
CA LEU A 33 5.11 0.12 10.43
C LEU A 33 4.83 -1.39 10.60
N PRO A 34 4.55 -2.10 9.49
CA PRO A 34 4.34 -3.54 9.50
C PRO A 34 5.66 -4.28 9.78
N GLY A 35 5.55 -5.56 10.11
CA GLY A 35 6.71 -6.45 10.12
C GLY A 35 7.36 -6.54 8.74
N LEU A 36 8.68 -6.72 8.70
CA LEU A 36 9.43 -6.78 7.44
C LEU A 36 8.93 -7.90 6.51
N GLU A 37 8.53 -9.04 7.07
CA GLU A 37 7.99 -10.16 6.29
C GLU A 37 6.67 -9.81 5.60
N THR A 38 5.72 -9.21 6.34
CA THR A 38 4.43 -8.74 5.80
C THR A 38 4.65 -7.73 4.68
N PHE A 39 5.49 -6.73 4.93
CA PHE A 39 5.79 -5.70 3.95
C PHE A 39 6.45 -6.27 2.69
N THR A 40 7.45 -7.13 2.85
CA THR A 40 8.18 -7.73 1.73
C THR A 40 7.27 -8.61 0.89
N ALA A 41 6.38 -9.37 1.52
CA ALA A 41 5.41 -10.19 0.82
C ALA A 41 4.45 -9.34 -0.02
N ALA A 42 3.93 -8.25 0.55
CA ALA A 42 3.05 -7.32 -0.16
C ALA A 42 3.76 -6.65 -1.35
N MET A 43 4.99 -6.17 -1.17
CA MET A 43 5.77 -5.54 -2.24
C MET A 43 6.07 -6.52 -3.38
N ARG A 44 6.46 -7.77 -3.06
CA ARG A 44 6.70 -8.81 -4.08
C ARG A 44 5.41 -9.17 -4.83
N ARG A 45 4.29 -9.30 -4.12
CA ARG A 45 2.96 -9.52 -4.71
C ARG A 45 2.57 -8.38 -5.65
N ALA A 46 2.93 -7.16 -5.30
CA ALA A 46 2.71 -5.96 -6.11
C ALA A 46 3.67 -5.81 -7.30
N GLY A 47 4.63 -6.73 -7.48
CA GLY A 47 5.60 -6.68 -8.57
C GLY A 47 6.78 -5.73 -8.34
N VAL A 48 6.96 -5.23 -7.11
CA VAL A 48 8.09 -4.37 -6.78
C VAL A 48 9.40 -5.16 -6.87
N THR A 49 10.29 -4.67 -7.71
CA THR A 49 11.65 -5.18 -7.89
C THR A 49 12.65 -4.04 -7.76
N GLN A 50 13.94 -4.38 -7.78
CA GLN A 50 15.01 -3.39 -7.81
C GLN A 50 15.26 -2.82 -9.21
N GLU A 51 14.53 -3.27 -10.23
CA GLU A 51 14.81 -3.00 -11.64
C GLU A 51 14.13 -1.73 -12.17
N GLY A 52 13.41 -1.00 -11.32
CA GLY A 52 12.74 0.23 -11.73
C GLY A 52 12.22 1.06 -10.55
N PRO A 53 11.83 2.32 -10.83
CA PRO A 53 11.15 3.14 -9.83
C PRO A 53 9.76 2.57 -9.50
N VAL A 54 9.30 2.81 -8.28
CA VAL A 54 7.93 2.52 -7.85
C VAL A 54 7.16 3.83 -7.76
N VAL A 55 5.95 3.87 -8.31
CA VAL A 55 5.05 5.02 -8.20
C VAL A 55 3.92 4.67 -7.24
N VAL A 56 3.73 5.48 -6.19
CA VAL A 56 2.65 5.29 -5.22
C VAL A 56 1.64 6.41 -5.42
N TYR A 57 0.35 6.06 -5.45
CA TYR A 57 -0.75 7.02 -5.50
C TYR A 57 -1.89 6.55 -4.59
N ASP A 58 -2.73 7.49 -4.16
CA ASP A 58 -3.96 7.20 -3.42
C ASP A 58 -5.17 7.85 -4.10
N GLY A 59 -6.37 7.50 -3.63
CA GLY A 59 -7.64 8.03 -4.13
C GLY A 59 -7.92 9.51 -3.78
N GLY A 60 -6.98 10.23 -3.17
CA GLY A 60 -7.01 11.68 -3.03
C GLY A 60 -7.98 12.27 -2.01
N GLN A 61 -8.58 11.48 -1.11
CA GLN A 61 -9.32 12.04 0.03
C GLN A 61 -8.39 12.18 1.22
N SER A 62 -7.98 13.42 1.47
CA SER A 62 -7.16 13.87 2.59
C SER A 62 -7.86 13.71 3.94
N ALA A 63 -8.16 12.46 4.33
CA ALA A 63 -8.43 11.99 5.69
C ALA A 63 -8.62 10.46 5.79
N VAL A 64 -8.79 9.74 4.67
CA VAL A 64 -9.01 8.27 4.70
C VAL A 64 -8.11 7.63 3.64
N GLN A 65 -6.96 7.15 4.10
CA GLN A 65 -5.85 6.69 3.27
C GLN A 65 -6.17 5.31 2.68
N HIS A 66 -6.26 5.23 1.35
CA HIS A 66 -6.15 3.97 0.59
C HIS A 66 -4.97 4.13 -0.38
N PRO A 67 -3.71 3.86 0.06
CA PRO A 67 -2.57 3.72 -0.83
C PRO A 67 -2.80 2.60 -1.84
N TYR A 68 -2.44 2.87 -3.09
CA TYR A 68 -2.32 1.92 -4.18
C TYR A 68 -0.86 1.94 -4.66
N VAL A 69 -0.29 0.79 -5.01
CA VAL A 69 1.06 0.72 -5.57
C VAL A 69 0.95 0.55 -7.09
N GLY A 70 1.32 1.58 -7.84
CA GLY A 70 1.34 1.55 -9.30
C GLY A 70 2.73 1.23 -9.85
N MET A 71 2.85 0.17 -10.64
CA MET A 71 4.04 -0.02 -11.47
C MET A 71 3.95 0.86 -12.72
N ALA A 72 5.06 1.55 -13.03
CA ALA A 72 5.44 1.89 -14.39
C ALA A 72 6.71 1.10 -14.71
#